data_AF-A0A087GTJ1-F1
#
_entry.id   AF-A0A087GTJ1-F1
#
_cell.length_a   1.000
_cell.length_b   1.000
_cell.length_c   1.000
_cell.angle_alpha   90.00
_cell.angle_beta   90.00
_cell.angle_gamma   90.00
#
_symmetry.space_group_name_H-M   'P 1'
#
loop_
_entity.id
_entity.type
_entity.pdbx_description
1 polymer ?
#
loop_
_entity_poly.entity_id
_entity_poly.type
_entity_poly.pdbx_seq_one_letter_code
_entity_poly.pdbx_strand_id
1 'polypeptide(L)'
;MKPNFEAAPEFATSKTAVWWDMGDCPVPDGYDARRVVPSIEGALKKLGYSGPVTITAYGDLKHTPEHVLRRLSSTGVDLQHTVK
;
A
#
# COMPACT_ATOMS: atom_id res chain seq x y z
N MET A 1 -3.36 -15.93 -11.15
CA MET A 1 -2.50 -14.88 -10.57
C MET A 1 -1.06 -15.20 -10.98
N LYS A 2 -0.30 -14.25 -11.53
CA LYS A 2 1.14 -14.48 -11.78
C LYS A 2 1.88 -14.49 -10.43
N PRO A 3 2.95 -15.28 -10.27
CA PRO A 3 3.73 -15.27 -9.04
C PRO A 3 4.43 -13.92 -8.85
N ASN A 4 4.60 -13.52 -7.60
CA ASN A 4 5.42 -12.36 -7.25
C ASN A 4 6.91 -12.72 -7.41
N PHE A 5 7.73 -11.76 -7.83
CA PHE A 5 9.16 -11.97 -7.94
C PHE A 5 9.84 -11.74 -6.59
N GLU A 6 10.77 -12.63 -6.24
CA GLU A 6 11.67 -12.42 -5.11
C GLU A 6 12.73 -11.36 -5.48
N ALA A 7 13.23 -10.66 -4.47
CA ALA A 7 14.27 -9.68 -4.63
C ALA A 7 15.58 -10.36 -5.02
N ALA A 8 16.17 -9.92 -6.14
CA ALA A 8 17.57 -10.24 -6.41
C ALA A 8 18.47 -9.59 -5.32
N PRO A 9 19.64 -10.18 -4.99
CA PRO A 9 20.51 -9.68 -3.92
C PRO A 9 20.83 -8.18 -4.01
N GLU A 10 21.03 -7.68 -5.23
CA GLU A 10 21.30 -6.26 -5.52
C GLU A 10 20.12 -5.32 -5.21
N PHE A 11 18.89 -5.85 -5.16
CA PHE A 11 17.68 -5.07 -4.87
C PHE A 11 17.16 -5.26 -3.45
N ALA A 12 17.73 -6.19 -2.66
CA ALA A 12 17.22 -6.56 -1.34
C ALA A 12 17.07 -5.36 -0.39
N THR A 13 17.96 -4.37 -0.46
CA THR A 13 17.93 -3.15 0.37
C THR A 13 17.56 -1.89 -0.41
N SER A 14 17.14 -2.04 -1.67
CA SER A 14 16.73 -0.90 -2.50
C SER A 14 15.45 -0.26 -1.98
N LYS A 15 15.30 1.05 -2.22
CA LYS A 15 14.05 1.77 -1.96
C LYS A 15 12.95 1.16 -2.83
N THR A 16 11.84 0.82 -2.21
CA THR A 16 10.67 0.27 -2.89
C THR A 16 9.55 1.29 -2.85
N ALA A 17 8.92 1.53 -4.00
CA ALA A 17 7.73 2.36 -4.09
C ALA A 17 6.53 1.47 -4.44
N VAL A 18 5.43 1.68 -3.74
CA VAL A 18 4.16 0.98 -3.94
C VAL A 18 3.11 1.99 -4.36
N TRP A 19 2.49 1.74 -5.52
CA TRP A 19 1.36 2.50 -6.03
C TRP A 19 0.11 1.65 -5.88
N TRP A 20 -0.83 2.12 -5.07
CA TRP A 20 -2.03 1.39 -4.72
C TRP A 20 -3.27 2.12 -5.26
N ASP A 21 -3.90 1.53 -6.27
CA ASP A 21 -5.22 1.96 -6.76
C ASP A 21 -6.31 1.51 -5.78
N MET A 22 -6.87 2.45 -5.01
CA MET A 22 -7.94 2.15 -4.06
C MET A 22 -9.29 1.91 -4.73
N GLY A 23 -9.46 2.32 -5.99
CA GLY A 23 -10.67 2.05 -6.76
C GLY A 23 -10.76 0.59 -7.20
N ASP A 24 -9.65 0.05 -7.70
CA ASP A 24 -9.58 -1.34 -8.16
C ASP A 24 -9.29 -2.32 -7.00
N CYS A 25 -8.57 -1.86 -5.97
CA CYS A 25 -8.20 -2.66 -4.79
C CYS A 25 -8.60 -1.94 -3.48
N PRO A 26 -9.89 -1.77 -3.17
CA PRO A 26 -10.32 -1.06 -1.96
C PRO A 26 -9.94 -1.82 -0.68
N VAL A 27 -9.96 -1.11 0.46
CA VAL A 27 -9.91 -1.76 1.78
C VAL A 27 -11.19 -2.59 1.96
N PRO A 28 -11.11 -3.90 2.26
CA PRO A 28 -12.29 -4.71 2.44
C PRO A 28 -13.14 -4.26 3.63
N ASP A 29 -14.47 -4.40 3.51
CA ASP A 29 -15.41 -4.03 4.57
C ASP A 29 -15.14 -4.79 5.87
N GLY A 30 -15.24 -4.08 7.00
CA GLY A 30 -14.98 -4.64 8.32
C GLY A 30 -13.50 -4.80 8.68
N TYR A 31 -12.56 -4.52 7.77
CA TYR A 31 -11.13 -4.54 8.07
C TYR A 31 -10.62 -3.18 8.55
N ASP A 32 -9.63 -3.22 9.44
CA ASP A 32 -8.94 -2.02 9.87
C ASP A 32 -7.94 -1.56 8.82
N ALA A 33 -8.21 -0.41 8.19
CA ALA A 33 -7.34 0.17 7.16
C ALA A 33 -5.89 0.40 7.64
N ARG A 34 -5.66 0.53 8.96
CA ARG A 34 -4.31 0.61 9.53
C ARG A 34 -3.45 -0.63 9.27
N ARG A 35 -4.08 -1.75 8.90
CA ARG A 35 -3.38 -3.01 8.61
C ARG A 35 -2.83 -3.08 7.19
N VAL A 36 -3.23 -2.19 6.29
CA VAL A 36 -2.81 -2.26 4.87
C VAL A 36 -1.29 -2.09 4.74
N VAL A 37 -0.76 -0.99 5.26
CA VAL A 37 0.69 -0.68 5.24
C VAL A 37 1.55 -1.83 5.80
N PRO A 38 1.36 -2.30 7.05
CA PRO A 38 2.19 -3.37 7.59
C PRO A 38 1.99 -4.71 6.87
N SER A 39 0.83 -4.95 6.24
CA SER A 39 0.61 -6.15 5.43
C SER A 39 1.41 -6.09 4.13
N ILE A 40 1.46 -4.94 3.47
CA ILE A 40 2.27 -4.71 2.27
C ILE A 40 3.76 -4.84 2.60
N GLU A 41 4.23 -4.15 3.63
CA GLU A 41 5.63 -4.24 4.09
C GLU A 41 6.01 -5.68 4.47
N GLY A 42 5.13 -6.39 5.18
CA GLY A 42 5.34 -7.79 5.54
C GLY A 42 5.40 -8.71 4.32
N ALA A 43 4.59 -8.47 3.29
CA ALA A 43 4.64 -9.22 2.04
C ALA A 43 5.92 -8.94 1.25
N LEU A 44 6.34 -7.67 1.14
CA LEU A 44 7.59 -7.27 0.52
C LEU A 44 8.80 -7.90 1.22
N LYS A 45 8.80 -7.88 2.55
CA LYS A 45 9.87 -8.50 3.36
C LYS A 45 9.96 -10.01 3.14
N LYS A 46 8.83 -10.71 3.01
CA LYS A 46 8.80 -12.16 2.69
C LYS A 46 9.40 -12.47 1.31
N LEU A 47 9.32 -11.52 0.38
CA LEU A 47 9.92 -11.61 -0.95
C LEU A 47 11.39 -11.15 -0.96
N GLY A 48 11.99 -10.77 0.17
CA GLY A 48 13.38 -10.33 0.26
C GLY A 48 13.59 -8.82 0.08
N TYR A 49 12.53 -8.03 -0.13
CA TYR A 49 12.61 -6.57 -0.15
C TYR A 49 12.60 -6.04 1.29
N SER A 50 13.78 -5.69 1.78
CA SER A 50 14.03 -5.21 3.15
C SER A 50 14.42 -3.73 3.23
N GLY A 51 14.52 -3.06 2.08
CA GLY A 51 14.79 -1.63 2.02
C GLY A 51 13.58 -0.77 2.43
N PRO A 52 13.76 0.57 2.51
CA PRO A 52 12.68 1.49 2.83
C PRO A 52 11.53 1.39 1.83
N VAL A 53 10.29 1.40 2.33
CA VAL A 53 9.07 1.35 1.51
C VAL A 53 8.34 2.68 1.57
N THR A 54 8.03 3.24 0.41
CA THR A 54 7.11 4.38 0.26
C THR A 54 5.83 3.88 -0.39
N ILE A 55 4.68 4.21 0.20
CA ILE A 55 3.38 3.76 -0.30
C ILE A 55 2.55 4.99 -0.64
N THR A 56 2.08 5.06 -1.89
CA THR A 56 1.15 6.07 -2.38
C THR A 56 -0.14 5.37 -2.76
N ALA A 57 -1.22 5.76 -2.10
CA ALA A 57 -2.57 5.30 -2.36
C ALA A 57 -3.33 6.38 -3.13
N TYR A 58 -3.95 6.02 -4.25
CA TYR A 58 -4.69 6.96 -5.08
C TYR A 58 -6.11 6.47 -5.36
N GLY A 59 -7.02 7.43 -5.49
CA GLY A 59 -8.43 7.16 -5.78
C GLY A 59 -9.34 8.35 -5.53
N ASP A 60 -10.63 8.15 -5.71
CA ASP A 60 -11.63 9.17 -5.42
C ASP A 60 -11.90 9.25 -3.91
N LEU A 61 -11.06 10.01 -3.22
CA LEU A 61 -11.18 10.25 -1.78
C LEU A 61 -12.52 10.85 -1.34
N LYS A 62 -13.33 11.43 -2.24
CA LYS A 62 -14.68 11.92 -1.88
C LYS A 62 -15.69 10.78 -1.71
N HIS A 63 -15.47 9.69 -2.43
CA HIS A 63 -16.30 8.49 -2.38
C HIS A 63 -15.75 7.42 -1.41
N THR A 64 -14.55 7.62 -0.85
CA THR A 64 -13.99 6.77 0.20
C THR A 64 -14.53 7.17 1.59
N PRO A 65 -14.97 6.22 2.43
CA PRO A 65 -15.42 6.56 3.78
C PRO A 65 -14.36 7.30 4.61
N GLU A 66 -14.76 8.39 5.27
CA GLU A 66 -13.83 9.26 6.03
C GLU A 66 -13.01 8.48 7.08
N HIS A 67 -13.66 7.53 7.77
CA HIS A 67 -12.99 6.72 8.79
C HIS A 67 -11.87 5.84 8.21
N VAL A 68 -11.98 5.42 6.94
CA VAL A 68 -10.92 4.69 6.22
C VAL A 68 -9.76 5.65 5.91
N LEU A 69 -10.06 6.82 5.34
CA LEU A 69 -9.05 7.83 5.02
C LEU A 69 -8.26 8.29 6.25
N ARG A 70 -8.94 8.55 7.37
CA ARG A 70 -8.29 8.93 8.63
C ARG A 70 -7.36 7.82 9.15
N ARG A 71 -7.80 6.57 9.06
CA ARG A 71 -6.98 5.41 9.47
C ARG A 71 -5.76 5.24 8.56
N LEU A 72 -5.92 5.39 7.25
CA LEU A 72 -4.82 5.34 6.29
C LEU A 72 -3.82 6.49 6.50
N SER A 73 -4.31 7.72 6.66
CA SER A 73 -3.45 8.88 6.93
C SER A 73 -2.59 8.68 8.19
N SER A 74 -3.13 8.01 9.22
CA SER A 74 -2.38 7.71 10.44
C SER A 74 -1.22 6.71 10.27
N THR A 75 -1.16 5.97 9.16
CA THR A 75 -0.08 5.01 8.88
C THR A 75 1.04 5.58 8.02
N GLY A 76 1.00 6.87 7.67
CA GLY A 76 2.03 7.50 6.83
C GLY A 76 1.94 7.13 5.35
N VAL A 77 0.82 6.55 4.89
CA VAL A 77 0.56 6.39 3.45
C VAL A 77 0.29 7.76 2.84
N ASP A 78 0.84 8.00 1.66
CA ASP A 78 0.55 9.21 0.90
C ASP A 78 -0.80 9.03 0.17
N LEU A 79 -1.80 9.85 0.50
CA LEU A 79 -3.14 9.79 -0.08
C LEU A 79 -3.26 10.83 -1.19
N GLN A 80 -3.39 10.37 -2.43
CA GLN A 80 -3.52 11.23 -3.61
C GLN A 80 -4.95 11.17 -4.16
N HIS A 81 -5.62 12.32 -4.21
CA HIS A 81 -6.94 12.41 -4.83
C HIS A 81 -6.80 12.42 -6.35
N THR A 82 -7.45 11.45 -6.99
CA THR A 82 -7.51 11.36 -8.45
C THR A 82 -8.96 11.21 -8.88
N VAL A 83 -9.39 12.01 -9.85
CA VAL A 83 -10.67 11.84 -10.55
C VAL A 83 -10.33 11.07 -11.84
N LYS A 84 -10.87 9.86 -12.00
CA LYS A 84 -10.78 9.10 -13.25
C LYS A 84 -11.80 9.65 -14.25
#